data_AF-A0A5S3XWA0-F1
#
_entry.id   AF-A0A5S3XWA0-F1
#
_cell.length_a   1.000
_cell.length_b   1.000
_cell.length_c   1.000
_cell.angle_alpha   90.00
_cell.angle_beta   90.00
_cell.angle_gamma   90.00
#
_symmetry.space_group_name_H-M   'P 1'
#
loop_
_entity.id
_entity.type
_entity.pdbx_description
1 polymer ?
#
loop_
_entity_poly.entity_id
_entity_poly.type
_entity_poly.pdbx_seq_one_letter_code
_entity_poly.pdbx_strand_id
1 'polypeptide(L)'
;NVHTPANTGGEIRGQILTDNYQLVTFPLSGMQEVPAVDTMASGSGYALVNMDNYHLELRALTEGVSDATAAHIHTGRIGTNGDVLAALEQSSDNMNLWQTPENTMINADIFAVRATRGLFVI
;
A
#
# COMPACT_ATOMS: atom_id res chain seq x y z
N ASN A 1 -0.32 -22.37 6.57
CA ASN A 1 -1.68 -22.45 7.13
C ASN A 1 -1.53 -22.47 8.63
N VAL A 2 -2.46 -21.87 9.35
CA VAL A 2 -2.67 -21.80 10.79
C VAL A 2 -4.07 -22.33 10.99
N HIS A 3 -4.36 -22.90 12.15
CA HIS A 3 -5.55 -23.68 12.51
C HIS A 3 -5.81 -23.39 14.00
N THR A 4 -7.05 -23.41 14.50
CA THR A 4 -7.34 -23.32 15.95
C THR A 4 -7.91 -24.63 16.49
N PRO A 5 -7.98 -24.83 17.80
CA PRO A 5 -8.69 -26.00 18.36
C PRO A 5 -10.19 -26.00 18.04
N ALA A 6 -10.80 -24.81 17.91
CA ALA A 6 -12.15 -24.67 17.37
C ALA A 6 -12.17 -25.00 15.86
N ASN A 7 -11.10 -24.68 15.13
CA ASN A 7 -10.95 -24.94 13.70
C ASN A 7 -9.67 -25.75 13.39
N THR A 8 -9.69 -27.05 13.70
CA THR A 8 -8.49 -27.91 13.55
C THR A 8 -8.06 -28.09 12.09
N GLY A 9 -8.91 -27.69 11.15
CA GLY A 9 -8.67 -27.62 9.71
C GLY A 9 -8.19 -26.27 9.15
N GLY A 10 -8.09 -25.18 9.94
CA GLY A 10 -7.49 -23.90 9.49
C GLY A 10 -8.00 -22.65 10.24
N GLU A 11 -7.22 -21.59 10.34
CA GLU A 11 -7.46 -20.30 11.01
C GLU A 11 -6.90 -19.14 10.17
N ILE A 12 -5.62 -19.13 9.78
CA ILE A 12 -5.03 -18.11 8.88
C ILE A 12 -3.92 -18.69 7.99
N ARG A 13 -3.65 -18.15 6.81
CA ARG A 13 -2.58 -18.67 5.92
C ARG A 13 -1.80 -17.53 5.29
N GLY A 14 -0.48 -17.73 5.16
CA GLY A 14 0.40 -16.82 4.42
C GLY A 14 0.46 -17.12 2.91
N GLN A 15 0.96 -16.13 2.18
CA GLN A 15 1.06 -16.07 0.72
C GLN A 15 2.24 -16.89 0.18
N ILE A 16 2.10 -17.33 -1.08
CA ILE A 16 3.18 -17.82 -1.94
C ILE A 16 3.31 -16.78 -3.06
N LEU A 17 4.52 -16.28 -3.28
CA LEU A 17 4.84 -15.37 -4.37
C LEU A 17 5.60 -16.16 -5.45
N THR A 18 5.43 -15.76 -6.70
CA THR A 18 6.31 -16.18 -7.79
C THR A 18 7.49 -15.21 -7.91
N ASP A 19 8.62 -15.68 -8.44
CA ASP A 19 9.88 -14.92 -8.47
C ASP A 19 9.80 -13.57 -9.21
N ASN A 20 8.78 -13.40 -10.06
CA ASN A 20 8.51 -12.18 -10.79
C ASN A 20 7.64 -11.17 -10.04
N TYR A 21 7.34 -11.39 -8.75
CA TYR A 21 6.61 -10.41 -7.95
C TYR A 21 7.37 -9.97 -6.71
N GLN A 22 7.37 -8.67 -6.48
CA GLN A 22 7.82 -8.07 -5.23
C GLN A 22 6.61 -7.59 -4.43
N LEU A 23 6.45 -8.14 -3.22
CA LEU A 23 5.48 -7.66 -2.23
C LEU A 23 6.15 -6.71 -1.25
N VAL A 24 5.48 -5.60 -0.96
CA VAL A 24 5.81 -4.66 0.11
C VAL A 24 4.56 -4.42 0.93
N THR A 25 4.64 -4.50 2.25
CA THR A 25 3.57 -4.08 3.15
C THR A 25 4.00 -2.84 3.93
N PHE A 26 3.06 -1.96 4.26
CA PHE A 26 3.36 -0.70 4.92
C PHE A 26 2.22 -0.24 5.84
N PRO A 27 2.53 0.42 6.97
CA PRO A 27 1.55 1.14 7.77
C PRO A 27 1.33 2.57 7.21
N LEU A 28 0.20 3.17 7.54
CA LEU A 28 -0.14 4.58 7.32
C LEU A 28 -0.33 5.26 8.68
N SER A 29 0.23 6.45 8.86
CA SER A 29 0.10 7.26 10.08
C SER A 29 0.32 8.74 9.81
N GLY A 30 -0.44 9.61 10.47
CA GLY A 30 -0.23 11.07 10.41
C GLY A 30 1.17 11.52 10.83
N MET A 31 1.91 10.71 11.60
CA MET A 31 3.31 10.99 11.94
C MET A 31 4.27 10.85 10.76
N GLN A 32 3.83 10.25 9.64
CA GLN A 32 4.59 10.13 8.40
C GLN A 32 4.39 11.36 7.48
N GLU A 33 3.45 12.24 7.81
CA GLU A 33 3.23 13.51 7.11
C GLU A 33 4.39 14.49 7.33
N VAL A 34 4.53 15.45 6.40
CA VAL A 34 5.49 16.55 6.51
C VAL A 34 4.77 17.89 6.34
N PRO A 35 4.51 18.64 7.43
CA PRO A 35 4.83 18.32 8.83
C PRO A 35 3.93 17.22 9.41
N ALA A 36 4.41 16.53 10.45
CA ALA A 36 3.67 15.47 11.12
C ALA A 36 2.34 15.99 11.69
N VAL A 37 1.30 15.17 11.54
CA VAL A 37 -0.06 15.44 12.02
C VAL A 37 -0.37 14.53 13.21
N ASP A 38 -0.73 15.13 14.34
CA ASP A 38 -1.20 14.39 15.52
C ASP A 38 -2.66 13.99 15.34
N THR A 39 -2.90 12.71 15.04
CA THR A 39 -4.22 12.14 14.78
C THR A 39 -4.27 10.68 15.19
N MET A 40 -5.48 10.20 15.51
CA MET A 40 -5.75 8.78 15.75
C MET A 40 -6.00 7.99 14.45
N ALA A 41 -6.03 8.68 13.30
CA ALA A 41 -6.17 8.04 12.01
C ALA A 41 -4.96 7.13 11.70
N SER A 42 -5.23 5.99 11.08
CA SER A 42 -4.21 5.01 10.75
C SER A 42 -4.59 4.22 9.50
N GLY A 43 -3.71 3.34 9.08
CA GLY A 43 -4.03 2.35 8.07
C GLY A 43 -2.91 1.36 7.84
N SER A 44 -3.17 0.42 6.96
CA SER A 44 -2.18 -0.54 6.48
C SER A 44 -2.46 -0.88 5.03
N GLY A 45 -1.41 -1.22 4.30
CA GLY A 45 -1.53 -1.57 2.91
C GLY A 45 -0.44 -2.50 2.44
N TYR A 46 -0.61 -2.92 1.19
CA TYR A 46 0.41 -3.62 0.45
C TYR A 46 0.52 -3.07 -0.96
N ALA A 47 1.71 -3.22 -1.52
CA ALA A 47 2.01 -3.03 -2.92
C ALA A 47 2.61 -4.30 -3.48
N LEU A 48 2.11 -4.74 -4.62
CA LEU A 48 2.58 -5.88 -5.37
C LEU A 48 3.04 -5.38 -6.74
N VAL A 49 4.32 -5.54 -7.03
CA VAL A 49 4.92 -5.11 -8.30
C VAL A 49 5.29 -6.34 -9.11
N ASN A 50 4.78 -6.42 -10.34
CA ASN A 50 5.25 -7.37 -11.32
C ASN A 50 6.60 -6.89 -11.87
N MET A 51 7.63 -7.70 -11.71
CA MET A 51 9.01 -7.38 -12.06
C MET A 51 9.31 -7.54 -13.56
N ASP A 52 8.45 -8.22 -14.31
CA ASP A 52 8.60 -8.40 -15.75
C ASP A 52 8.12 -7.17 -16.52
N ASN A 53 7.04 -6.53 -16.04
CA ASN A 53 6.39 -5.43 -16.75
C ASN A 53 6.17 -4.15 -15.94
N TYR A 54 6.44 -4.15 -14.63
CA TYR A 54 6.23 -3.03 -13.70
C TYR A 54 4.77 -2.63 -13.48
N HIS A 55 3.83 -3.55 -13.66
CA HIS A 55 2.47 -3.37 -13.18
C HIS A 55 2.46 -3.30 -11.64
N LEU A 56 1.83 -2.26 -11.10
CA LEU A 56 1.65 -2.04 -9.66
C LEU A 56 0.19 -2.29 -9.28
N GLU A 57 0.00 -3.22 -8.37
CA GLU A 57 -1.23 -3.31 -7.58
C GLU A 57 -0.95 -2.77 -6.18
N LEU A 58 -1.77 -1.83 -5.72
CA LEU A 58 -1.70 -1.34 -4.34
C LEU A 58 -3.08 -1.38 -3.71
N ARG A 59 -3.14 -1.78 -2.44
CA ARG A 59 -4.32 -1.63 -1.59
C ARG A 59 -3.94 -1.04 -0.25
N ALA A 60 -4.73 -0.09 0.23
CA ALA A 60 -4.59 0.53 1.53
C ALA A 60 -5.94 0.57 2.23
N LEU A 61 -6.02 -0.03 3.43
CA LEU A 61 -7.17 0.07 4.32
C LEU A 61 -6.87 1.13 5.38
N THR A 62 -7.78 2.09 5.51
CA THR A 62 -7.66 3.23 6.41
C THR A 62 -8.68 3.16 7.54
N GLU A 63 -8.39 3.83 8.65
CA GLU A 63 -9.25 3.91 9.83
C GLU A 63 -9.24 5.35 10.36
N GLY A 64 -10.41 5.84 10.78
CA GLY A 64 -10.55 7.19 11.34
C GLY A 64 -10.61 8.32 10.31
N VAL A 65 -10.74 8.01 9.01
CA VAL A 65 -10.80 8.99 7.90
C VAL A 65 -11.92 8.65 6.89
N SER A 66 -13.10 8.30 7.39
CA SER A 66 -14.25 7.90 6.54
C SER A 66 -14.76 9.01 5.60
N ASP A 67 -14.36 10.25 5.83
CA ASP A 67 -14.67 11.43 5.00
C ASP A 67 -13.50 11.84 4.08
N ALA A 68 -12.45 11.02 3.96
CA ALA A 68 -11.35 11.24 3.04
C ALA A 68 -11.86 11.36 1.59
N THR A 69 -11.37 12.37 0.87
CA THR A 69 -11.80 12.69 -0.50
C THR A 69 -10.78 12.30 -1.57
N ALA A 70 -9.55 11.97 -1.18
CA ALA A 70 -8.48 11.53 -2.07
C ALA A 70 -7.41 10.75 -1.30
N ALA A 71 -6.67 9.90 -2.01
CA ALA A 71 -5.44 9.28 -1.55
C ALA A 71 -4.45 9.15 -2.71
N HIS A 72 -3.15 9.24 -2.45
CA HIS A 72 -2.13 9.29 -3.50
C HIS A 72 -0.89 8.46 -3.14
N ILE A 73 -0.20 7.96 -4.15
CA ILE A 73 1.14 7.39 -4.00
C ILE A 73 2.15 8.49 -4.33
N HIS A 74 3.15 8.69 -3.46
CA HIS A 74 4.17 9.71 -3.65
C HIS A 74 5.55 9.12 -3.99
N THR A 75 6.30 9.86 -4.80
CA THR A 75 7.69 9.55 -5.16
C THR A 75 8.72 10.17 -4.20
N GLY A 76 8.32 10.65 -3.02
CA GLY A 76 9.25 11.20 -2.02
C GLY A 76 10.18 10.16 -1.38
N ARG A 77 11.35 10.59 -0.89
CA ARG A 77 12.10 9.84 0.14
C ARG A 77 11.40 10.02 1.50
N ILE A 78 11.68 9.13 2.46
CA ILE A 78 11.22 9.27 3.86
C ILE A 78 11.51 10.70 4.36
N GLY A 79 10.47 11.37 4.87
CA GLY A 79 10.58 12.73 5.42
C GLY A 79 10.66 13.85 4.38
N THR A 80 10.37 13.58 3.10
CA THR A 80 10.32 14.59 2.04
C THR A 80 9.07 14.43 1.18
N ASN A 81 8.41 15.54 0.83
CA ASN A 81 7.35 15.54 -0.17
C ASN A 81 7.97 15.29 -1.54
N GLY A 82 7.51 14.26 -2.25
CA GLY A 82 7.83 14.04 -3.66
C GLY A 82 6.58 14.11 -4.52
N ASP A 83 6.78 14.11 -5.84
CA ASP A 83 5.68 14.20 -6.80
C ASP A 83 4.69 13.04 -6.65
N VAL A 84 3.43 13.31 -6.96
CA VAL A 84 2.38 12.28 -7.01
C VAL A 84 2.70 11.31 -8.15
N LEU A 85 2.88 10.04 -7.81
CA LEU A 85 3.04 8.94 -8.75
C LEU A 85 1.69 8.56 -9.38
N ALA A 86 0.68 8.38 -8.53
CA ALA A 86 -0.65 7.97 -8.93
C ALA A 86 -1.69 8.42 -7.90
N ALA A 87 -2.86 8.82 -8.37
CA ALA A 87 -4.05 8.90 -7.52
C ALA A 87 -4.61 7.51 -7.30
N LEU A 88 -5.09 7.26 -6.09
CA LEU A 88 -5.81 6.03 -5.74
C LEU A 88 -7.31 6.24 -5.94
N GLU A 89 -7.97 5.16 -6.27
CA GLU A 89 -9.42 5.06 -6.35
C GLU A 89 -9.96 4.53 -5.02
N GLN A 90 -11.01 5.17 -4.52
CA GLN A 90 -11.76 4.64 -3.39
C GLN A 90 -12.60 3.47 -3.85
N SER A 91 -12.61 2.38 -3.09
CA SER A 91 -13.48 1.24 -3.37
C SER A 91 -14.94 1.64 -3.18
N SER A 92 -15.79 1.27 -4.15
CA SER A 92 -17.25 1.44 -4.07
C SER A 92 -17.88 0.65 -2.91
N ASP A 93 -17.22 -0.42 -2.49
CA ASP A 93 -17.76 -1.39 -1.54
C ASP A 93 -17.26 -1.14 -0.12
N ASN A 94 -16.16 -0.41 0.01
CA ASN A 94 -15.55 -0.07 1.30
C ASN A 94 -14.89 1.30 1.21
N MET A 95 -15.53 2.31 1.81
CA MET A 95 -15.03 3.70 1.85
C MET A 95 -13.63 3.85 2.47
N ASN A 96 -13.22 2.87 3.28
CA ASN A 96 -11.91 2.88 3.91
C ASN A 96 -10.81 2.24 3.05
N LEU A 97 -11.18 1.58 1.94
CA LEU A 97 -10.26 0.88 1.06
C LEU A 97 -9.93 1.74 -0.16
N TRP A 98 -8.64 2.01 -0.33
CA TRP A 98 -8.07 2.70 -1.48
C TRP A 98 -7.21 1.74 -2.30
N GLN A 99 -7.25 1.88 -3.62
CA GLN A 99 -6.50 1.02 -4.53
C GLN A 99 -5.99 1.76 -5.75
N THR A 100 -4.94 1.25 -6.38
CA THR A 100 -4.49 1.79 -7.68
C THR A 100 -5.55 1.59 -8.76
N PRO A 101 -5.70 2.53 -9.70
CA PRO A 101 -6.44 2.30 -10.93
C PRO A 101 -5.97 1.04 -11.65
N GLU A 102 -6.86 0.41 -12.41
CA GLU A 102 -6.52 -0.75 -13.21
C GLU A 102 -5.38 -0.43 -14.18
N ASN A 103 -4.44 -1.35 -14.34
CA ASN A 103 -3.25 -1.21 -15.21
C ASN A 103 -2.31 -0.07 -14.79
N THR A 104 -2.25 0.29 -13.51
CA THR A 104 -1.25 1.25 -13.03
C THR A 104 0.16 0.70 -13.28
N MET A 105 0.93 1.41 -14.11
CA MET A 105 2.30 1.06 -14.44
C MET A 105 3.27 1.98 -13.71
N ILE A 106 4.32 1.42 -13.12
CA ILE A 106 5.50 2.18 -12.69
C ILE A 106 6.63 1.95 -13.69
N ASN A 107 7.74 2.68 -13.55
CA ASN A 107 8.92 2.43 -14.36
C ASN A 107 10.06 1.83 -13.52
N ALA A 108 11.06 1.29 -14.22
CA ALA A 108 12.21 0.65 -13.60
C ALA A 108 12.98 1.59 -12.66
N ASP A 109 13.04 2.89 -12.98
CA ASP A 109 13.75 3.88 -12.16
C ASP A 109 13.05 4.12 -10.81
N ILE A 110 11.72 4.18 -10.81
CA ILE A 110 10.89 4.29 -9.60
C ILE A 110 11.07 3.03 -8.74
N PHE A 111 11.15 1.85 -9.34
CA PHE A 111 11.33 0.59 -8.62
C PHE A 111 12.76 0.41 -8.07
N ALA A 112 13.79 0.66 -8.89
CA ALA A 112 15.20 0.44 -8.56
C ALA A 112 15.69 1.33 -7.40
N VAL A 113 15.12 2.54 -7.26
CA VAL A 113 15.41 3.43 -6.13
C VAL A 113 14.79 2.94 -4.81
N ARG A 114 13.83 2.00 -4.84
CA ARG A 114 12.91 1.74 -3.72
C ARG A 114 12.86 0.29 -3.21
N ALA A 115 13.39 -0.68 -3.95
CA ALA A 115 13.56 -2.05 -3.48
C ALA A 115 14.51 -2.19 -2.26
N THR A 116 15.29 -1.13 -1.96
CA THR A 116 16.21 -1.09 -0.81
C THR A 116 15.68 -0.29 0.39
N ARG A 117 14.56 0.44 0.26
CA ARG A 117 14.14 1.45 1.27
C ARG A 117 12.61 1.62 1.49
N GLY A 118 11.76 0.91 0.76
CA GLY A 118 10.30 0.93 0.93
C GLY A 118 9.56 1.78 -0.11
N LEU A 119 8.36 1.33 -0.51
CA LEU A 119 7.37 2.08 -1.30
C LEU A 119 6.47 2.84 -0.31
N PHE A 120 6.19 4.12 -0.53
CA PHE A 120 5.41 4.96 0.38
C PHE A 120 4.03 5.25 -0.20
N VAL A 121 3.03 5.11 0.65
CA VAL A 121 1.66 5.60 0.44
C VAL A 121 1.41 6.61 1.53
N ILE A 122 0.81 7.74 1.17
CA ILE A 122 0.36 8.76 2.11
C ILE A 122 -1.13 8.95 1.87
#